data_AF-A0A671PPN3-F1
#
_entry.id   AF-A0A671PPN3-F1
#
_cell.length_a   1.000
_cell.length_b   1.000
_cell.length_c   1.000
_cell.angle_alpha   90.00
_cell.angle_beta   90.00
_cell.angle_gamma   90.00
#
_symmetry.space_group_name_H-M   'P 1'
#
loop_
_entity.id
_entity.type
_entity.pdbx_description
1 polymer ?
#
loop_
_entity_poly.entity_id
_entity_poly.type
_entity_poly.pdbx_seq_one_letter_code
_entity_poly.pdbx_strand_id
1 'polypeptide(L)' 'MISNNKDISVLQCHGEADPLVPLIFGRLTVEKLKVMLNPSNITFKTYSRMPHCACPEEMMDIKQFIKKQLPKIN' A
#
# COMPACT_ATOMS: atom_id res chain seq x y z
N MET A 1 -10.19 16.85 -10.27
CA MET A 1 -9.91 17.54 -9.00
C MET A 1 -9.69 16.49 -7.92
N ILE A 2 -8.44 16.29 -7.48
CA ILE A 2 -8.06 15.46 -6.32
C ILE A 2 -7.54 16.41 -5.23
N SER A 3 -8.11 17.61 -5.13
CA SER A 3 -7.48 18.74 -4.44
C SER A 3 -7.35 18.54 -2.94
N ASN A 4 -8.22 17.74 -2.32
CA ASN A 4 -8.31 17.66 -0.86
C ASN A 4 -7.52 16.51 -0.24
N ASN A 5 -7.07 15.53 -1.04
CA ASN A 5 -6.38 14.33 -0.55
C ASN A 5 -4.93 14.22 -1.03
N LYS A 6 -4.30 15.32 -1.48
CA LYS A 6 -2.93 15.28 -2.01
C LYS A 6 -1.91 14.69 -1.01
N ASP A 7 -2.16 14.88 0.28
CA ASP A 7 -1.30 14.42 1.37
C ASP A 7 -1.81 13.14 2.06
N ILE A 8 -2.78 12.42 1.47
CA ILE A 8 -3.24 11.16 2.03
C ILE A 8 -2.08 10.14 2.08
N SER A 9 -1.95 9.44 3.21
CA SER A 9 -1.01 8.33 3.33
C SER A 9 -1.56 7.07 2.67
N VAL A 10 -0.72 6.36 1.92
CA VAL A 10 -1.08 5.12 1.22
C VAL A 10 -0.08 4.03 1.55
N LEU A 11 -0.59 2.89 2.03
CA LEU A 11 0.12 1.62 2.05
C LEU A 11 -0.46 0.74 0.94
N GLN A 12 0.34 0.42 -0.07
CA GLN A 12 -0.01 -0.54 -1.11
C GLN A 12 0.76 -1.84 -0.85
N CYS A 13 0.03 -2.95 -0.81
CA CYS A 13 0.53 -4.28 -0.51
C CYS A 13 0.27 -5.21 -1.70
N HIS A 14 1.19 -6.13 -2.00
CA HIS A 14 1.02 -7.06 -3.13
C HIS A 14 1.79 -8.38 -2.92
N GLY A 15 1.20 -9.50 -3.31
CA GLY A 15 1.87 -10.80 -3.30
C GLY A 15 2.75 -11.00 -4.54
N GLU A 16 4.01 -11.41 -4.37
CA GLU A 16 4.92 -11.59 -5.52
C GLU A 16 4.54 -12.76 -6.42
N ALA A 17 3.76 -13.72 -5.91
CA ALA A 17 3.31 -14.91 -6.63
C ALA A 17 1.81 -14.87 -6.97
N ASP A 18 1.20 -13.67 -6.99
CA ASP A 18 -0.22 -13.50 -7.32
C ASP A 18 -0.51 -13.95 -8.78
N PRO A 19 -1.31 -15.02 -8.98
CA PRO A 19 -1.60 -15.53 -10.31
C PRO A 19 -2.73 -14.78 -11.02
N LEU A 20 -3.48 -13.91 -10.31
CA LEU A 20 -4.66 -13.22 -10.83
C LEU A 20 -4.34 -11.75 -11.16
N VAL A 21 -3.60 -11.08 -10.28
CA VAL A 21 -3.18 -9.69 -10.44
C VAL A 21 -1.65 -9.65 -10.49
N PRO A 22 -1.04 -9.68 -11.68
CA PRO A 22 0.42 -9.67 -11.82
C PRO A 22 1.09 -8.53 -11.06
N LEU A 23 2.22 -8.81 -10.41
CA LEU A 23 2.99 -7.81 -9.62
C LEU A 23 3.33 -6.54 -10.42
N ILE A 24 3.49 -6.64 -11.74
CA ILE A 24 3.74 -5.49 -12.60
C ILE A 24 2.61 -4.46 -12.54
N PHE A 25 1.35 -4.88 -12.39
CA PHE A 25 0.23 -3.96 -12.22
C PHE A 25 0.33 -3.24 -10.88
N GLY A 26 0.70 -3.93 -9.80
CA GLY A 26 1.01 -3.29 -8.52
C GLY A 26 2.10 -2.23 -8.65
N ARG A 27 3.20 -2.54 -9.36
CA ARG A 27 4.30 -1.59 -9.63
C ARG A 27 3.83 -0.37 -10.44
N LEU A 28 3.04 -0.59 -11.50
CA LEU A 28 2.50 0.50 -12.30
C LEU A 28 1.53 1.38 -11.50
N THR A 29 0.72 0.79 -10.62
CA THR A 29 -0.18 1.52 -9.73
C THR A 29 0.60 2.41 -8.76
N VAL A 30 1.65 1.92 -8.09
CA VAL A 30 2.42 2.77 -7.15
C VAL A 30 3.11 3.91 -7.89
N GLU A 31 3.66 3.69 -9.09
CA GLU A 31 4.25 4.76 -9.89
C GLU A 31 3.21 5.80 -10.29
N LYS A 32 1.98 5.39 -10.63
CA LYS A 32 0.90 6.32 -10.91
C LYS A 32 0.46 7.10 -9.66
N LEU A 33 0.39 6.45 -8.50
CA LEU A 33 0.06 7.10 -7.23
C LEU A 33 1.09 8.17 -6.87
N LYS A 34 2.39 7.91 -7.06
CA LYS A 34 3.46 8.88 -6.80
C LYS A 34 3.39 10.12 -7.69
N VAL A 35 2.80 10.02 -8.89
CA VAL A 35 2.55 11.20 -9.75
C VAL A 35 1.35 12.01 -9.25
N MET A 36 0.37 11.35 -8.63
CA MET A 36 -0.91 11.96 -8.25
C MET A 36 -0.93 12.53 -6.82
N LEU A 37 -0.11 11.99 -5.93
CA LEU A 37 -0.07 12.29 -4.50
C LEU A 37 1.36 12.66 -4.07
N ASN A 38 1.53 13.10 -2.84
CA ASN A 38 2.86 13.28 -2.25
C ASN A 38 3.60 11.93 -2.16
N PRO A 39 4.71 11.72 -2.89
CA PRO A 39 5.43 10.43 -2.91
C PRO A 39 5.95 10.00 -1.54
N SER A 40 6.24 10.96 -0.64
CA SER A 40 6.72 10.67 0.72
C SER A 40 5.67 9.99 1.60
N ASN A 41 4.39 10.06 1.21
CA ASN A 41 3.27 9.46 1.93
C ASN A 41 2.87 8.09 1.37
N ILE A 42 3.57 7.58 0.34
CA ILE A 42 3.28 6.31 -0.30
C ILE A 42 4.33 5.27 0.09
N THR A 43 3.87 4.13 0.59
CA THR A 43 4.70 2.94 0.84
C THR A 43 4.17 1.79 -0.01
N PHE A 44 5.06 1.11 -0.74
CA PHE A 44 4.73 -0.12 -1.48
C PHE A 44 5.52 -1.29 -0.89
N LYS A 45 4.82 -2.33 -0.45
CA LYS A 45 5.39 -3.54 0.10
C LYS A 45 4.98 -4.76 -0.73
N THR A 46 5.94 -5.64 -0.97
CA THR A 46 5.71 -6.92 -1.63
C THR A 46 6.03 -8.05 -0.67
N TYR A 47 5.31 -9.16 -0.81
CA TYR A 47 5.46 -10.31 0.08
C TYR A 47 5.84 -11.54 -0.75
N SER A 48 7.01 -12.10 -0.44
CA SER A 48 7.59 -13.17 -1.24
C SER A 48 6.75 -14.44 -1.20
N ARG A 49 6.56 -15.06 -2.37
CA ARG A 49 5.75 -16.28 -2.58
C ARG A 49 4.27 -16.17 -2.20
N MET A 50 3.80 -14.98 -1.82
CA MET A 50 2.39 -14.77 -1.49
C MET A 50 1.57 -14.73 -2.79
N PRO A 51 0.54 -15.59 -2.94
CA PRO A 51 -0.37 -15.56 -4.09
C PRO A 51 -1.43 -14.47 -3.91
N HIS A 52 -2.60 -14.61 -4.54
CA HIS A 52 -3.75 -13.73 -4.35
C HIS A 52 -4.44 -13.96 -2.99
N CYS A 53 -3.73 -13.71 -1.90
CA CYS A 53 -4.21 -13.85 -0.54
C CYS A 53 -3.45 -12.89 0.39
N ALA A 54 -3.77 -12.94 1.69
CA ALA A 54 -3.03 -12.22 2.72
C ALA A 54 -2.03 -13.12 3.47
N CYS A 55 -1.05 -12.52 4.14
CA CYS A 55 -0.12 -13.22 5.03
C CYS A 55 0.02 -12.50 6.40
N PRO A 56 0.55 -13.16 7.44
CA PRO A 56 0.74 -12.53 8.75
C PRO A 56 1.61 -11.28 8.73
N GLU A 57 2.64 -11.25 7.86
CA GLU A 57 3.52 -10.09 7.69
C GLU A 57 2.74 -8.88 7.15
N GLU A 58 1.94 -9.07 6.11
CA GLU A 58 1.07 -8.03 5.54
C GLU A 58 0.08 -7.50 6.58
N MET A 59 -0.55 -8.38 7.36
CA MET A 59 -1.49 -7.98 8.41
C MET A 59 -0.81 -7.16 9.51
N MET A 60 0.45 -7.46 9.83
CA MET A 60 1.23 -6.67 10.78
C MET A 60 1.61 -5.29 10.24
N ASP A 61 1.89 -5.19 8.95
CA ASP A 61 2.15 -3.91 8.28
C ASP A 61 0.90 -3.03 8.21
N ILE A 62 -0.25 -3.61 7.88
CA ILE A 62 -1.55 -2.94 7.92
C ILE A 62 -1.85 -2.43 9.33
N LYS A 63 -1.65 -3.27 10.35
CA LYS A 63 -1.85 -2.89 11.76
C LYS A 63 -0.99 -1.69 12.14
N GLN A 64 0.30 -1.69 11.77
CA GLN A 64 1.22 -0.59 12.07
C GLN A 64 0.83 0.69 11.33
N PHE A 65 0.46 0.58 10.05
CA PHE A 65 -0.01 1.69 9.25
C PHE A 65 -1.26 2.33 9.87
N ILE A 66 -2.29 1.55 10.17
CA ILE A 66 -3.52 2.06 10.79
C ILE A 66 -3.22 2.71 12.14
N LYS A 67 -2.42 2.07 13.01
CA LYS A 67 -2.06 2.64 14.31
C LYS A 67 -1.34 4.00 14.17
N LYS A 68 -0.53 4.18 13.14
CA LYS A 68 0.17 5.43 12.85
C LYS A 68 -0.80 6.51 12.34
N GLN A 69 -1.71 6.15 11.42
CA GLN A 69 -2.61 7.12 10.79
C GLN A 69 -3.82 7.48 11.65
N LEU A 70 -4.25 6.56 12.52
CA LEU A 70 -5.38 6.72 13.43
C LEU A 70 -4.93 6.51 14.89
N PRO A 71 -4.11 7.44 15.44
CA PRO A 71 -3.71 7.35 16.84
C PRO A 71 -4.92 7.49 17.77
N LYS A 72 -4.81 6.97 19.00
CA LYS A 72 -5.83 7.20 20.02
C LYS A 72 -5.95 8.71 20.27
N ILE A 73 -7.18 9.19 20.31
CA ILE A 73 -7.48 10.54 20.81
C ILE A 73 -7.41 10.43 22.33
N ASN A 74 -6.57 11.27 22.93
CA ASN A 74 -6.50 11.43 24.39
C ASN A 74 -7.64 12.31 24.89
#